data_AF-A0A1C0AE10-F1
#
_entry.id   AF-A0A1C0AE10-F1
#
_cell.length_a   1.000
_cell.length_b   1.000
_cell.length_c   1.000
_cell.angle_alpha   90.00
_cell.angle_beta   90.00
_cell.angle_gamma   90.00
#
_symmetry.space_group_name_H-M   'P 1'
#
loop_
_entity.id
_entity.type
_entity.pdbx_description
1 polymer ?
#
loop_
_entity_poly.entity_id
_entity_poly.type
_entity_poly.pdbx_seq_one_letter_code
_entity_poly.pdbx_strand_id
1 'polypeptide(L)'
;MSWAEAKWIVDNILQKTGQQPNNMRKFVAIPLSSTTIGLTFLEPEDSYLDNNLICSVGGVMIRKSETGFPATPNDGDLVLVNTELGKYNTDNFIVEGLIEGKTYYFSAFPFSTQGVYNTSSNEVNRETAVPSNGESVTVNITIDDTSAFGNVEVKCVDETSSSSTQSATLSAIKRIATFTVTTGHRYHIEYGTVDGYSKPSNTSPKTSVAGGSSSYTGAYSYFTSTINVTYPIGATVKCVNGDIIYIAPTTSGNHSFKVHKSGIWTITATKSGDSVSTTVSITATGQTKSAELSFVKIYGISRNVSSSSPNWTRTDDAIGKTATASVGTQPGNSNFNNCYPWSEMTRQTLSTGDVMVKIPEFWFNRSVQNGIETIQIADKATQGFVKHPGSGSFVGAYKTSSNNKSVKNAAPTANQTRATMRSNAKTKGTGWGIIDLVTESAIQMLYLVEFATNNSQSAIGIGYCDDNSSAISSGTCDNVPGLTGRPAGTDGKVDVIYRGIEGIWGNVWELVDGININNGEYYVCTDPSKYADDTSSNYTKLSYKGVTNNAWITSEGIDGTLPWAMLPSATSGGSESTYYSDHVYASSRGWFVGCRGGAWSHGSFCGMFFAHLCLSSFDTSSGIGSRLLYKPS
;
A
#
# COMPACT_ATOMS: atom_id res chain seq x y z
N MET A 1 8.81 -113.20 5.97
CA MET A 1 8.74 -111.94 6.74
C MET A 1 7.30 -111.50 6.80
N SER A 2 6.80 -111.19 7.99
CA SER A 2 5.48 -110.57 8.15
C SER A 2 5.49 -109.15 7.56
N TRP A 3 4.33 -108.63 7.15
CA TRP A 3 4.22 -107.26 6.62
C TRP A 3 4.67 -106.21 7.64
N ALA A 4 4.53 -106.51 8.95
CA ALA A 4 5.02 -105.66 10.04
C ALA A 4 6.56 -105.63 10.14
N GLU A 5 7.25 -106.75 9.89
CA GLU A 5 8.72 -106.79 9.87
C GLU A 5 9.29 -106.14 8.60
N ALA A 6 8.62 -106.30 7.45
CA ALA A 6 9.00 -105.62 6.22
C ALA A 6 8.77 -104.10 6.33
N LYS A 7 7.66 -103.66 6.94
CA LYS A 7 7.39 -102.25 7.22
C LYS A 7 8.35 -101.64 8.24
N TRP A 8 8.69 -102.37 9.31
CA TRP A 8 9.67 -101.90 10.30
C TRP A 8 11.08 -101.79 9.72
N ILE A 9 11.50 -102.73 8.86
CA ILE A 9 12.78 -102.64 8.15
C ILE A 9 12.77 -101.50 7.13
N VAL A 10 11.69 -101.31 6.37
CA VAL A 10 11.56 -100.18 5.43
C VAL A 10 11.49 -98.83 6.17
N ASP A 11 10.77 -98.74 7.28
CA ASP A 11 10.65 -97.51 8.08
C ASP A 11 11.96 -97.20 8.86
N ASN A 12 12.78 -98.21 9.23
CA ASN A 12 14.13 -98.00 9.78
C ASN A 12 15.19 -97.71 8.70
N ILE A 13 15.06 -98.26 7.49
CA ILE A 13 15.92 -97.89 6.35
C ILE A 13 15.56 -96.48 5.82
N LEU A 14 14.30 -96.05 5.98
CA LEU A 14 13.82 -94.70 5.68
C LEU A 14 13.95 -93.72 6.87
N GLN A 15 14.56 -94.11 8.00
CA GLN A 15 14.93 -93.13 9.02
C GLN A 15 15.90 -92.13 8.39
N LYS A 16 15.39 -90.94 8.08
CA LYS A 16 16.16 -89.77 7.63
C LYS A 16 17.13 -89.40 8.75
N THR A 17 18.29 -90.05 8.79
CA THR A 17 19.39 -89.80 9.73
C THR A 17 20.09 -88.50 9.33
N GLY A 18 19.45 -87.36 9.62
CA GLY A 18 19.95 -86.03 9.33
C GLY A 18 19.81 -85.08 10.51
N GLN A 19 20.69 -84.09 10.61
CA GLN A 19 20.60 -83.03 11.60
C GLN A 19 19.54 -82.00 11.16
N GLN A 20 18.74 -81.48 12.10
CA GLN A 20 17.79 -80.40 11.82
C GLN A 20 18.54 -79.09 11.49
N PRO A 21 18.02 -78.22 10.62
CA PRO A 21 18.58 -76.89 10.39
C PRO A 21 18.55 -75.99 11.63
N ASN A 22 19.32 -74.89 11.59
CA ASN A 22 19.23 -73.81 12.59
C ASN A 22 17.88 -73.06 12.52
N ASN A 23 17.67 -72.09 13.41
CA ASN A 23 16.49 -71.22 13.37
C ASN A 23 16.55 -70.25 12.18
N MET A 24 15.39 -69.73 11.78
CA MET A 24 15.24 -68.70 10.73
C MET A 24 16.14 -67.49 11.03
N ARG A 25 16.66 -66.87 9.96
CA ARG A 25 17.39 -65.60 10.07
C ARG A 25 16.46 -64.39 10.07
N LYS A 26 15.27 -64.54 9.49
CA LYS A 26 14.20 -63.53 9.47
C LYS A 26 12.86 -64.24 9.34
N PHE A 27 11.87 -63.79 10.09
CA PHE A 27 10.48 -64.18 9.92
C PHE A 27 9.61 -63.01 10.40
N VAL A 28 8.88 -62.36 9.50
CA VAL A 28 8.08 -61.15 9.78
C VAL A 28 6.71 -61.30 9.13
N ALA A 29 5.65 -61.02 9.88
CA ALA A 29 4.28 -60.98 9.39
C ALA A 29 3.72 -59.55 9.47
N ILE A 30 3.22 -59.01 8.36
CA ILE A 30 2.60 -57.67 8.31
C ILE A 30 1.20 -57.74 7.68
N PRO A 31 0.19 -57.04 8.23
CA PRO A 31 -1.09 -56.93 7.56
C PRO A 31 -0.95 -56.11 6.28
N LEU A 32 -1.60 -56.56 5.21
CA LEU A 32 -1.61 -55.85 3.92
C LEU A 32 -3.02 -55.34 3.58
N SER A 33 -4.05 -56.08 3.98
CA SER A 33 -5.46 -55.69 3.84
C SER A 33 -6.31 -56.30 4.97
N SER A 34 -7.63 -56.06 4.91
CA SER A 34 -8.62 -56.71 5.79
C SER A 34 -8.62 -58.24 5.70
N THR A 35 -8.06 -58.82 4.63
CA THR A 35 -8.13 -60.27 4.37
C THR A 35 -6.78 -60.89 4.02
N THR A 36 -5.69 -60.11 4.07
CA THR A 36 -4.36 -60.58 3.66
C THR A 36 -3.25 -60.17 4.62
N ILE A 37 -2.29 -61.08 4.81
CA ILE A 37 -1.04 -60.86 5.55
C ILE A 37 0.14 -61.17 4.63
N GLY A 38 1.13 -60.29 4.61
CA GLY A 38 2.42 -60.52 3.95
C GLY A 38 3.41 -61.16 4.90
N LEU A 39 4.10 -62.20 4.45
CA LEU A 39 5.21 -62.82 5.16
C LEU A 39 6.52 -62.52 4.41
N THR A 40 7.50 -61.94 5.10
CA THR A 40 8.90 -61.91 4.62
C THR A 40 9.76 -62.74 5.54
N PHE A 41 10.65 -63.54 4.96
CA PHE A 41 11.46 -64.48 5.72
C PHE A 41 12.74 -64.86 4.99
N LEU A 42 13.71 -65.30 5.78
CA LEU A 42 15.00 -65.77 5.30
C LEU A 42 15.36 -67.05 6.05
N GLU A 43 15.52 -68.13 5.28
CA GLU A 43 15.88 -69.44 5.79
C GLU A 43 17.26 -69.43 6.48
N PRO A 44 17.53 -70.41 7.36
CA PRO A 44 18.85 -70.59 7.93
C PRO A 44 19.91 -70.83 6.85
N GLU A 45 21.16 -70.59 7.20
CA GLU A 45 22.29 -71.10 6.40
C GLU A 45 22.54 -72.57 6.70
N ASP A 46 23.25 -73.23 5.79
CA ASP A 46 23.79 -74.57 6.00
C ASP A 46 24.62 -74.62 7.29
N SER A 47 24.47 -75.70 8.06
CA SER A 47 25.21 -75.89 9.31
C SER A 47 26.49 -76.68 9.06
N TYR A 48 27.59 -76.24 9.68
CA TYR A 48 28.90 -76.89 9.61
C TYR A 48 29.44 -77.20 11.01
N LEU A 49 30.12 -78.33 11.17
CA LEU A 49 30.89 -78.71 12.36
C LEU A 49 32.31 -79.06 11.92
N ASP A 50 33.31 -78.37 12.48
CA ASP A 50 34.73 -78.56 12.12
C ASP A 50 34.98 -78.51 10.59
N ASN A 51 34.38 -77.53 9.91
CA ASN A 51 34.38 -77.34 8.45
C ASN A 51 33.73 -78.46 7.62
N ASN A 52 33.05 -79.42 8.24
CA ASN A 52 32.25 -80.42 7.54
C ASN A 52 30.77 -80.01 7.51
N LEU A 53 30.15 -80.10 6.34
CA LEU A 53 28.71 -79.86 6.19
C LEU A 53 27.94 -80.94 6.95
N ILE A 54 27.20 -80.53 7.98
CA ILE A 54 26.40 -81.43 8.85
C ILE A 54 24.89 -81.30 8.58
N CYS A 55 24.44 -80.19 8.01
CA CYS A 55 23.07 -80.01 7.57
C CYS A 55 23.03 -79.05 6.37
N SER A 56 22.55 -79.55 5.23
CA SER A 56 22.18 -78.71 4.09
C SER A 56 20.70 -78.35 4.20
N VAL A 57 20.38 -77.06 4.15
CA VAL A 57 19.01 -76.54 4.26
C VAL A 57 18.26 -76.82 2.95
N GLY A 58 17.16 -77.54 3.06
CA GLY A 58 16.27 -77.87 1.94
C GLY A 58 15.12 -76.88 1.75
N GLY A 59 14.80 -76.07 2.77
CA GLY A 59 13.73 -75.09 2.69
C GLY A 59 13.10 -74.75 4.04
N VAL A 60 11.93 -74.13 4.00
CA VAL A 60 11.09 -73.86 5.18
C VAL A 60 9.63 -74.20 4.89
N MET A 61 8.97 -74.86 5.84
CA MET A 61 7.52 -75.02 5.86
C MET A 61 6.91 -74.02 6.82
N ILE A 62 5.95 -73.22 6.37
CA ILE A 62 5.22 -72.28 7.20
C ILE A 62 3.84 -72.83 7.47
N ARG A 63 3.45 -72.86 8.75
CA ARG A 63 2.11 -73.20 9.21
C ARG A 63 1.45 -71.99 9.85
N LYS A 64 0.12 -71.94 9.78
CA LYS A 64 -0.69 -70.94 10.49
C LYS A 64 -1.72 -71.60 11.40
N SER A 65 -2.11 -70.89 12.44
CA SER A 65 -3.22 -71.26 13.33
C SER A 65 -3.88 -70.01 13.91
N GLU A 66 -5.11 -70.15 14.37
CA GLU A 66 -5.92 -69.07 14.97
C GLU A 66 -5.92 -69.11 16.50
N THR A 67 -5.43 -70.19 17.11
CA THR A 67 -5.53 -70.42 18.57
C THR A 67 -4.17 -70.37 19.29
N GLY A 68 -3.06 -70.33 18.55
CA GLY A 68 -1.69 -70.30 19.07
C GLY A 68 -0.68 -70.80 18.04
N PHE A 69 0.62 -70.65 18.33
CA PHE A 69 1.67 -71.06 17.40
C PHE A 69 1.66 -72.58 17.12
N PRO A 70 1.60 -73.02 15.84
CA PRO A 70 1.83 -74.42 15.48
C PRO A 70 3.14 -74.94 16.08
N ALA A 71 3.14 -76.13 16.69
CA ALA A 71 4.29 -76.70 17.38
C ALA A 71 5.07 -77.72 16.53
N THR A 72 4.38 -78.39 15.60
CA THR A 72 4.96 -79.36 14.67
C THR A 72 4.66 -79.01 13.21
N PRO A 73 5.42 -79.56 12.24
CA PRO A 73 5.15 -79.37 10.81
C PRO A 73 3.80 -79.94 10.33
N ASN A 74 3.04 -80.61 11.19
CA ASN A 74 1.72 -81.16 10.90
C ASN A 74 0.58 -80.38 11.58
N ASP A 75 0.90 -79.40 12.44
CA ASP A 75 -0.09 -78.62 13.16
C ASP A 75 -0.60 -77.46 12.32
N GLY A 76 -1.89 -77.13 12.47
CA GLY A 76 -2.52 -76.00 11.78
C GLY A 76 -2.56 -76.14 10.25
N ASP A 77 -2.93 -75.06 9.59
CA ASP A 77 -3.04 -75.02 8.14
C ASP A 77 -1.68 -74.81 7.49
N LEU A 78 -1.45 -75.49 6.36
CA LEU A 78 -0.27 -75.25 5.53
C LEU A 78 -0.39 -73.89 4.85
N VAL A 79 0.59 -73.02 5.05
CA VAL A 79 0.71 -71.73 4.35
C VAL A 79 1.55 -71.89 3.10
N LEU A 80 2.77 -72.42 3.27
CA LEU A 80 3.75 -72.55 2.19
C LEU A 80 4.80 -73.61 2.55
N VAL A 81 5.29 -74.32 1.54
CA VAL A 81 6.60 -75.00 1.59
C VAL A 81 7.52 -74.31 0.59
N ASN A 82 8.47 -73.53 1.08
CA ASN A 82 9.44 -72.85 0.22
C ASN A 82 10.73 -73.68 0.12
N THR A 83 11.14 -73.99 -1.10
CA THR A 83 12.43 -74.67 -1.40
C THR A 83 13.39 -73.77 -2.19
N GLU A 84 12.93 -72.61 -2.64
CA GLU A 84 13.74 -71.58 -3.28
C GLU A 84 14.30 -70.63 -2.21
N LEU A 85 15.46 -70.98 -1.64
CA LEU A 85 16.05 -70.25 -0.50
C LEU A 85 16.25 -68.76 -0.82
N GLY A 86 15.83 -67.89 0.10
CA GLY A 86 15.98 -66.44 0.01
C GLY A 86 14.93 -65.71 -0.84
N LYS A 87 14.00 -66.43 -1.49
CA LYS A 87 12.96 -65.86 -2.36
C LYS A 87 12.14 -64.75 -1.70
N TYR A 88 11.80 -64.90 -0.42
CA TYR A 88 10.93 -63.97 0.30
C TYR A 88 11.68 -63.11 1.32
N ASN A 89 12.98 -62.86 1.09
CA ASN A 89 13.77 -62.00 1.98
C ASN A 89 13.29 -60.53 1.92
N THR A 90 12.95 -60.05 0.72
CA THR A 90 12.46 -58.69 0.46
C THR A 90 10.99 -58.66 0.06
N ASP A 91 10.55 -59.60 -0.77
CA ASP A 91 9.18 -59.63 -1.30
C ASP A 91 8.26 -60.43 -0.38
N ASN A 92 7.01 -59.97 -0.23
CA ASN A 92 6.02 -60.65 0.61
C ASN A 92 5.49 -61.91 -0.08
N PHE A 93 5.45 -63.02 0.66
CA PHE A 93 4.49 -64.08 0.39
C PHE A 93 3.11 -63.67 0.93
N ILE A 94 2.08 -63.70 0.08
CA ILE A 94 0.75 -63.23 0.45
C ILE A 94 -0.09 -64.40 0.99
N VAL A 95 -0.48 -64.30 2.25
CA VAL A 95 -1.45 -65.20 2.88
C VAL A 95 -2.82 -64.58 2.73
N GLU A 96 -3.68 -65.22 1.93
CA GLU A 96 -5.02 -64.74 1.60
C GLU A 96 -6.13 -65.43 2.41
N GLY A 97 -7.37 -64.97 2.26
CA GLY A 97 -8.57 -65.61 2.83
C GLY A 97 -8.69 -65.45 4.35
N LEU A 98 -8.07 -64.41 4.92
CA LEU A 98 -8.07 -64.16 6.36
C LEU A 98 -9.25 -63.27 6.77
N ILE A 99 -9.56 -63.26 8.06
CA ILE A 99 -10.67 -62.48 8.63
C ILE A 99 -10.12 -61.23 9.32
N GLU A 100 -10.71 -60.07 9.01
CA GLU A 100 -10.34 -58.79 9.61
C GLU A 100 -10.45 -58.81 11.14
N GLY A 101 -9.45 -58.25 11.82
CA GLY A 101 -9.40 -58.16 13.28
C GLY A 101 -9.09 -59.47 13.99
N LYS A 102 -8.92 -60.58 13.25
CA LYS A 102 -8.58 -61.89 13.83
C LYS A 102 -7.07 -62.11 13.88
N THR A 103 -6.54 -62.50 15.03
CA THR A 103 -5.11 -62.82 15.18
C THR A 103 -4.77 -64.16 14.55
N TYR A 104 -3.75 -64.17 13.70
CA TYR A 104 -3.14 -65.38 13.15
C TYR A 104 -1.73 -65.55 13.68
N TYR A 105 -1.41 -66.78 14.08
CA TYR A 105 -0.11 -67.21 14.58
C TYR A 105 0.60 -68.03 13.50
N PHE A 106 1.79 -67.60 13.12
CA PHE A 106 2.61 -68.26 12.10
C PHE A 106 3.84 -68.91 12.75
N SER A 107 4.14 -70.13 12.35
CA SER A 107 5.38 -70.84 12.71
C SER A 107 6.11 -71.28 11.45
N ALA A 108 7.40 -70.97 11.39
CA ALA A 108 8.33 -71.46 10.37
C ALA A 108 9.07 -72.70 10.87
N PHE A 109 9.07 -73.75 10.06
CA PHE A 109 9.78 -75.01 10.29
C PHE A 109 10.81 -75.22 9.17
N PRO A 110 12.03 -74.69 9.31
CA PRO A 110 13.14 -74.99 8.41
C PRO A 110 13.36 -76.50 8.32
N PHE A 111 13.64 -77.03 7.14
CA PHE A 111 13.96 -78.45 6.97
C PHE A 111 15.22 -78.66 6.12
N SER A 112 15.93 -79.75 6.40
CA SER A 112 17.13 -80.13 5.66
C SER A 112 16.79 -80.75 4.30
N THR A 113 17.74 -80.87 3.38
CA THR A 113 17.56 -81.60 2.10
C THR A 113 17.22 -83.07 2.29
N GLN A 114 17.54 -83.63 3.47
CA GLN A 114 17.13 -84.97 3.89
C GLN A 114 15.70 -84.99 4.47
N GLY A 115 15.10 -83.83 4.71
CA GLY A 115 13.73 -83.61 5.19
C GLY A 115 13.54 -83.84 6.69
N VAL A 116 14.52 -83.42 7.49
CA VAL A 116 14.43 -83.29 8.95
C VAL A 116 14.08 -81.84 9.29
N TYR A 117 13.04 -81.62 10.08
CA TYR A 117 12.51 -80.29 10.40
C TYR A 117 13.06 -79.77 11.74
N ASN A 118 13.33 -78.46 11.79
CA ASN A 118 13.53 -77.73 13.03
C ASN A 118 12.17 -77.41 13.66
N THR A 119 11.88 -78.01 14.82
CA THR A 119 10.63 -77.80 15.59
C THR A 119 10.84 -76.93 16.83
N SER A 120 11.90 -76.12 16.86
CA SER A 120 12.22 -75.23 17.98
C SER A 120 11.10 -74.22 18.20
N SER A 121 10.79 -73.96 19.48
CA SER A 121 9.84 -72.94 19.89
C SER A 121 10.44 -71.54 20.00
N ASN A 122 11.61 -71.32 19.39
CA ASN A 122 12.28 -70.03 19.40
C ASN A 122 11.43 -68.95 18.73
N GLU A 123 11.44 -67.75 19.31
CA GLU A 123 10.67 -66.59 18.83
C GLU A 123 11.04 -66.17 17.41
N VAL A 124 12.29 -66.35 16.97
CA VAL A 124 12.70 -65.96 15.60
C VAL A 124 12.06 -66.82 14.50
N ASN A 125 11.46 -67.96 14.85
CA ASN A 125 10.72 -68.82 13.93
C ASN A 125 9.21 -68.51 13.93
N ARG A 126 8.74 -67.52 14.70
CA ARG A 126 7.33 -67.34 15.04
C ARG A 126 6.90 -65.90 14.94
N GLU A 127 5.74 -65.66 14.36
CA GLU A 127 5.18 -64.31 14.25
C GLU A 127 3.66 -64.28 14.36
N THR A 128 3.12 -63.14 14.79
CA THR A 128 1.67 -62.91 14.81
C THR A 128 1.31 -61.72 13.96
N ALA A 129 0.18 -61.79 13.25
CA ALA A 129 -0.39 -60.64 12.57
C ALA A 129 -1.92 -60.68 12.60
N VAL A 130 -2.52 -59.48 12.53
CA VAL A 130 -3.97 -59.26 12.52
C VAL A 130 -4.32 -58.54 11.22
N PRO A 131 -5.04 -59.17 10.26
CA PRO A 131 -5.51 -58.49 9.06
C PRO A 131 -6.32 -57.26 9.44
N SER A 132 -6.04 -56.12 8.82
CA SER A 132 -6.66 -54.83 9.14
C SER A 132 -6.84 -53.99 7.89
N ASN A 133 -7.96 -53.28 7.81
CA ASN A 133 -8.26 -52.45 6.65
C ASN A 133 -7.66 -51.06 6.77
N GLY A 134 -6.51 -50.82 6.13
CA GLY A 134 -5.96 -49.48 5.96
C GLY A 134 -5.56 -48.78 7.26
N GLU A 135 -5.39 -47.46 7.17
CA GLU A 135 -5.11 -46.57 8.30
C GLU A 135 -6.37 -45.82 8.72
N SER A 136 -6.62 -45.76 10.03
CA SER A 136 -7.67 -44.91 10.61
C SER A 136 -7.16 -43.47 10.78
N VAL A 137 -7.85 -42.50 10.20
CA VAL A 137 -7.47 -41.08 10.24
C VAL A 137 -8.54 -40.28 10.95
N THR A 138 -8.22 -39.78 12.13
CA THR A 138 -9.13 -38.93 12.91
C THR A 138 -8.77 -37.47 12.72
N VAL A 139 -9.76 -36.64 12.37
CA VAL A 139 -9.61 -35.19 12.27
C VAL A 139 -10.52 -34.54 13.30
N ASN A 140 -9.92 -33.75 14.19
CA ASN A 140 -10.60 -32.93 15.18
C ASN A 140 -10.53 -31.45 14.79
N ILE A 141 -11.56 -30.68 15.11
CA ILE A 141 -11.53 -29.22 15.01
C ILE A 141 -11.68 -28.57 16.39
N THR A 142 -10.90 -27.53 16.64
CA THR A 142 -11.10 -26.62 17.77
C THR A 142 -11.71 -25.32 17.28
N ILE A 143 -12.63 -24.78 18.07
CA ILE A 143 -13.37 -23.55 17.75
C ILE A 143 -13.36 -22.70 19.02
N ASP A 144 -12.79 -21.51 18.96
CA ASP A 144 -12.67 -20.63 20.13
C ASP A 144 -14.00 -19.95 20.52
N ASP A 145 -14.80 -19.55 19.54
CA ASP A 145 -16.15 -19.02 19.70
C ASP A 145 -17.12 -19.82 18.82
N THR A 146 -18.12 -20.45 19.43
CA THR A 146 -19.07 -21.30 18.70
C THR A 146 -20.35 -20.59 18.26
N SER A 147 -20.54 -19.33 18.65
CA SER A 147 -21.81 -18.61 18.50
C SER A 147 -22.27 -18.42 17.04
N ALA A 148 -21.33 -18.28 16.12
CA ALA A 148 -21.58 -18.08 14.69
C ALA A 148 -21.03 -19.22 13.81
N PHE A 149 -20.50 -20.29 14.40
CA PHE A 149 -19.88 -21.37 13.64
C PHE A 149 -20.94 -22.30 13.06
N GLY A 150 -21.20 -22.17 11.75
CA GLY A 150 -22.15 -23.01 11.03
C GLY A 150 -21.65 -24.46 10.87
N ASN A 151 -21.16 -24.78 9.68
CA ASN A 151 -20.61 -26.08 9.36
C ASN A 151 -19.40 -25.92 8.43
N VAL A 152 -18.53 -26.93 8.44
CA VAL A 152 -17.34 -26.96 7.61
C VAL A 152 -17.11 -28.33 7.03
N GLU A 153 -16.78 -28.38 5.75
CA GLU A 153 -16.35 -29.61 5.10
C GLU A 153 -14.86 -29.84 5.35
N VAL A 154 -14.50 -31.03 5.82
CA VAL A 154 -13.12 -31.51 5.92
C VAL A 154 -12.97 -32.69 4.97
N LYS A 155 -11.92 -32.68 4.16
CA LYS A 155 -11.63 -33.73 3.19
C LYS A 155 -10.39 -34.51 3.59
N CYS A 156 -10.48 -35.83 3.55
CA CYS A 156 -9.33 -36.71 3.49
C CYS A 156 -9.09 -37.00 2.01
N VAL A 157 -8.19 -36.25 1.41
CA VAL A 157 -7.89 -36.31 -0.01
C VAL A 157 -6.93 -37.47 -0.25
N ASP A 158 -7.35 -38.42 -1.07
CA ASP A 158 -6.51 -39.52 -1.52
C ASP A 158 -5.85 -39.12 -2.85
N GLU A 159 -4.54 -38.93 -2.80
CA GLU A 159 -3.73 -38.55 -3.97
C GLU A 159 -3.41 -39.75 -4.87
N THR A 160 -3.60 -40.98 -4.40
CA THR A 160 -3.36 -42.21 -5.17
C THR A 160 -4.57 -42.56 -6.02
N SER A 161 -5.78 -42.36 -5.48
CA SER A 161 -7.03 -42.59 -6.16
C SER A 161 -8.07 -41.54 -5.78
N SER A 162 -8.34 -40.61 -6.70
CA SER A 162 -9.32 -39.54 -6.48
C SER A 162 -10.72 -40.05 -6.06
N SER A 163 -11.15 -41.23 -6.53
CA SER A 163 -12.43 -41.84 -6.16
C SER A 163 -12.49 -42.34 -4.71
N SER A 164 -11.34 -42.47 -4.05
CA SER A 164 -11.21 -42.88 -2.65
C SER A 164 -11.17 -41.67 -1.69
N THR A 165 -11.21 -40.44 -2.21
CA THR A 165 -11.30 -39.23 -1.39
C THR A 165 -12.60 -39.21 -0.60
N GLN A 166 -12.47 -38.98 0.70
CA GLN A 166 -13.59 -38.93 1.63
C GLN A 166 -13.79 -37.51 2.15
N SER A 167 -15.01 -37.18 2.54
CA SER A 167 -15.34 -35.86 3.09
C SER A 167 -16.33 -36.01 4.24
N ALA A 168 -16.20 -35.15 5.24
CA ALA A 168 -17.11 -35.09 6.36
C ALA A 168 -17.45 -33.65 6.71
N THR A 169 -18.71 -33.40 7.05
CA THR A 169 -19.15 -32.12 7.58
C THR A 169 -19.05 -32.10 9.09
N LEU A 170 -18.30 -31.13 9.61
CA LEU A 170 -18.14 -30.83 11.03
C LEU A 170 -18.91 -29.56 11.40
N SER A 171 -19.25 -29.39 12.67
CA SER A 171 -19.99 -28.25 13.20
C SER A 171 -19.54 -27.90 14.61
N ALA A 172 -20.14 -26.86 15.21
CA ALA A 172 -19.90 -26.47 16.60
C ALA A 172 -20.09 -27.62 17.62
N ILE A 173 -20.97 -28.58 17.29
CA ILE A 173 -21.34 -29.71 18.15
C ILE A 173 -20.63 -31.00 17.71
N LYS A 174 -20.52 -31.24 16.39
CA LYS A 174 -19.84 -32.41 15.82
C LYS A 174 -18.44 -32.03 15.34
N ARG A 175 -17.43 -32.17 16.21
CA ARG A 175 -16.06 -31.68 15.97
C ARG A 175 -15.07 -32.72 15.48
N ILE A 176 -15.47 -33.97 15.41
CA ILE A 176 -14.59 -35.09 15.06
C ILE A 176 -15.15 -35.81 13.83
N ALA A 177 -14.28 -36.09 12.87
CA ALA A 177 -14.51 -37.00 11.77
C ALA A 177 -13.44 -38.09 11.77
N THR A 178 -13.81 -39.30 11.36
CA THR A 178 -12.89 -40.42 11.17
C THR A 178 -13.04 -40.93 9.75
N PHE A 179 -11.90 -41.15 9.10
CA PHE A 179 -11.78 -41.67 7.74
C PHE A 179 -10.95 -42.95 7.78
N THR A 180 -11.10 -43.81 6.79
CA THR A 180 -10.25 -45.00 6.61
C THR A 180 -9.56 -44.89 5.27
N VAL A 181 -8.22 -44.88 5.27
CA VAL A 181 -7.42 -44.79 4.04
C VAL A 181 -6.85 -46.16 3.72
N THR A 182 -7.12 -46.68 2.52
CA THR A 182 -6.60 -47.97 2.05
C THR A 182 -5.08 -48.04 2.18
N THR A 183 -4.54 -49.18 2.66
CA THR A 183 -3.10 -49.39 2.87
C THR A 183 -2.28 -49.03 1.62
N GLY A 184 -1.18 -48.30 1.80
CA GLY A 184 -0.27 -47.92 0.72
C GLY A 184 -0.72 -46.71 -0.10
N HIS A 185 -1.92 -46.18 0.11
CA HIS A 185 -2.37 -44.94 -0.53
C HIS A 185 -1.75 -43.72 0.14
N ARG A 186 -1.45 -42.70 -0.67
CA ARG A 186 -0.97 -41.39 -0.23
C ARG A 186 -2.13 -40.42 -0.04
N TYR A 187 -2.18 -39.73 1.10
CA TYR A 187 -3.30 -38.84 1.44
C TYR A 187 -2.87 -37.59 2.23
N HIS A 188 -3.72 -36.56 2.24
CA HIS A 188 -3.63 -35.39 3.13
C HIS A 188 -5.02 -34.92 3.58
N ILE A 189 -5.04 -34.00 4.56
CA ILE A 189 -6.27 -33.38 5.05
C ILE A 189 -6.39 -31.95 4.54
N GLU A 190 -7.56 -31.64 3.98
CA GLU A 190 -7.95 -30.29 3.60
C GLU A 190 -9.10 -29.76 4.47
N TYR A 191 -8.93 -28.54 4.97
CA TYR A 191 -9.93 -27.85 5.77
C TYR A 191 -10.73 -26.87 4.91
N GLY A 192 -12.05 -26.87 5.07
CA GLY A 192 -12.94 -25.89 4.45
C GLY A 192 -12.84 -24.49 5.07
N THR A 193 -13.52 -23.52 4.47
CA THR A 193 -13.67 -22.17 5.02
C THR A 193 -15.02 -22.04 5.74
N VAL A 194 -15.06 -21.25 6.82
CA VAL A 194 -16.30 -20.85 7.49
C VAL A 194 -16.31 -19.33 7.61
N ASP A 195 -17.41 -18.70 7.19
CA ASP A 195 -17.58 -17.26 7.30
C ASP A 195 -17.46 -16.83 8.77
N GLY A 196 -16.64 -15.81 9.04
CA GLY A 196 -16.36 -15.39 10.43
C GLY A 196 -15.10 -15.99 11.04
N TYR A 197 -14.50 -17.02 10.44
CA TYR A 197 -13.44 -17.80 11.07
C TYR A 197 -12.17 -17.91 10.22
N SER A 198 -11.02 -18.02 10.90
CA SER A 198 -9.77 -18.41 10.25
C SER A 198 -9.85 -19.83 9.68
N LYS A 199 -9.21 -20.06 8.53
CA LYS A 199 -9.04 -21.39 7.96
C LYS A 199 -7.72 -22.02 8.45
N PRO A 200 -7.71 -23.24 9.01
CA PRO A 200 -6.49 -23.99 9.30
C PRO A 200 -5.72 -24.35 8.03
N SER A 201 -4.40 -24.47 8.12
CA SER A 201 -3.56 -24.97 7.02
C SER A 201 -3.86 -26.43 6.71
N ASN A 202 -3.84 -26.80 5.41
CA ASN A 202 -3.89 -28.19 4.97
C ASN A 202 -2.64 -28.94 5.45
N THR A 203 -2.76 -30.25 5.68
CA THR A 203 -1.63 -31.06 6.16
C THR A 203 -0.70 -31.44 5.01
N SER A 204 0.56 -31.73 5.32
CA SER A 204 1.44 -32.36 4.35
C SER A 204 0.99 -33.80 4.07
N PRO A 205 1.16 -34.31 2.83
CA PRO A 205 0.69 -35.66 2.51
C PRO A 205 1.58 -36.78 3.06
N LYS A 206 0.98 -37.95 3.26
CA LYS A 206 1.57 -39.14 3.92
C LYS A 206 1.07 -40.42 3.25
N THR A 207 1.86 -41.50 3.29
CA THR A 207 1.42 -42.85 2.89
C THR A 207 0.80 -43.60 4.08
N SER A 208 -0.35 -44.25 3.86
CA SER A 208 -1.07 -45.03 4.87
C SER A 208 -0.39 -46.39 5.15
N VAL A 209 -0.55 -46.87 6.38
CA VAL A 209 -0.04 -48.17 6.84
C VAL A 209 -1.19 -49.01 7.40
N ALA A 210 -1.20 -50.30 7.11
CA ALA A 210 -2.26 -51.21 7.60
C ALA A 210 -2.29 -51.23 9.13
N GLY A 211 -3.49 -51.06 9.70
CA GLY A 211 -3.70 -51.00 11.15
C GLY A 211 -3.18 -49.71 11.81
N GLY A 212 -2.68 -48.75 11.01
CA GLY A 212 -2.19 -47.48 11.51
C GLY A 212 -3.29 -46.60 12.10
N SER A 213 -2.89 -45.59 12.88
CA SER A 213 -3.77 -44.53 13.34
C SER A 213 -3.08 -43.17 13.24
N SER A 214 -3.77 -42.19 12.64
CA SER A 214 -3.32 -40.80 12.56
C SER A 214 -4.35 -39.84 13.14
N SER A 215 -3.87 -38.76 13.76
CA SER A 215 -4.73 -37.72 14.33
C SER A 215 -4.26 -36.33 13.90
N TYR A 216 -5.20 -35.51 13.43
CA TYR A 216 -4.97 -34.14 13.00
C TYR A 216 -5.93 -33.20 13.73
N THR A 217 -5.45 -32.01 14.13
CA THR A 217 -6.29 -30.97 14.75
C THR A 217 -6.19 -29.67 13.96
N GLY A 218 -7.33 -29.16 13.50
CA GLY A 218 -7.45 -27.85 12.84
C GLY A 218 -8.14 -26.83 13.75
N ALA A 219 -7.48 -25.69 14.01
CA ALA A 219 -8.04 -24.64 14.85
C ALA A 219 -8.73 -23.55 14.01
N TYR A 220 -10.03 -23.36 14.25
CA TYR A 220 -10.82 -22.24 13.74
C TYR A 220 -10.95 -21.19 14.82
N SER A 221 -10.47 -19.98 14.52
CA SER A 221 -10.57 -18.83 15.40
C SER A 221 -11.52 -17.80 14.83
N TYR A 222 -12.43 -17.28 15.65
CA TYR A 222 -13.33 -16.21 15.25
C TYR A 222 -12.54 -14.94 14.95
N PHE A 223 -12.52 -14.57 13.66
CA PHE A 223 -11.84 -13.38 13.19
C PHE A 223 -12.83 -12.22 13.20
N THR A 224 -12.57 -11.20 14.00
CA THR A 224 -13.35 -9.96 13.96
C THR A 224 -12.42 -8.78 14.12
N SER A 225 -12.51 -7.80 13.24
CA SER A 225 -11.79 -6.53 13.33
C SER A 225 -12.73 -5.39 12.92
N THR A 226 -12.36 -4.17 13.29
CA THR A 226 -13.19 -2.98 13.04
C THR A 226 -12.48 -2.02 12.10
N ILE A 227 -13.18 -1.58 11.06
CA ILE A 227 -12.75 -0.47 10.20
C ILE A 227 -13.72 0.68 10.42
N ASN A 228 -13.26 1.72 11.10
CA ASN A 228 -14.00 2.96 11.27
C ASN A 228 -13.81 3.82 10.02
N VAL A 229 -14.90 4.23 9.39
CA VAL A 229 -14.86 5.02 8.15
C VAL A 229 -15.57 6.34 8.38
N THR A 230 -14.87 7.43 8.11
CA THR A 230 -15.45 8.78 7.97
C THR A 230 -15.55 9.10 6.48
N TYR A 231 -16.70 9.59 6.03
CA TYR A 231 -16.97 9.84 4.62
C TYR A 231 -17.97 11.00 4.44
N PRO A 232 -18.14 11.54 3.23
CA PRO A 232 -19.03 12.68 3.04
C PRO A 232 -20.49 12.32 3.32
N ILE A 233 -21.20 13.17 4.06
CA ILE A 233 -22.62 12.99 4.35
C ILE A 233 -23.41 12.88 3.04
N GLY A 234 -24.31 11.90 2.97
CA GLY A 234 -25.10 11.58 1.77
C GLY A 234 -24.43 10.62 0.79
N ALA A 235 -23.18 10.19 1.02
CA ALA A 235 -22.52 9.17 0.20
C ALA A 235 -22.85 7.74 0.67
N THR A 236 -22.97 6.81 -0.27
CA THR A 236 -23.02 5.37 0.01
C THR A 236 -21.58 4.84 0.10
N VAL A 237 -21.30 3.99 1.09
CA VAL A 237 -19.95 3.42 1.27
C VAL A 237 -19.95 1.90 1.17
N LYS A 238 -18.99 1.37 0.42
CA LYS A 238 -18.68 -0.07 0.33
C LYS A 238 -17.32 -0.37 0.94
N CYS A 239 -17.19 -1.49 1.64
CA CYS A 239 -15.94 -2.03 2.17
C CYS A 239 -15.74 -3.45 1.63
N VAL A 240 -14.69 -3.67 0.82
CA VAL A 240 -14.55 -4.84 -0.05
C VAL A 240 -13.21 -5.55 0.14
N ASN A 241 -13.22 -6.89 0.22
CA ASN A 241 -12.02 -7.74 0.18
C ASN A 241 -12.33 -9.03 -0.61
N GLY A 242 -11.90 -9.08 -1.88
CA GLY A 242 -12.31 -10.14 -2.82
C GLY A 242 -13.82 -10.10 -3.05
N ASP A 243 -14.49 -11.24 -2.84
CA ASP A 243 -15.95 -11.36 -2.99
C ASP A 243 -16.74 -10.86 -1.78
N ILE A 244 -16.08 -10.53 -0.66
CA ILE A 244 -16.74 -10.03 0.55
C ILE A 244 -17.00 -8.53 0.40
N ILE A 245 -18.27 -8.14 0.49
CA ILE A 245 -18.72 -6.75 0.34
C ILE A 245 -19.61 -6.38 1.54
N TYR A 246 -19.21 -5.36 2.30
CA TYR A 246 -20.07 -4.70 3.27
C TYR A 246 -20.52 -3.33 2.73
N ILE A 247 -21.75 -2.93 3.05
CA ILE A 247 -22.31 -1.63 2.67
C ILE A 247 -22.77 -0.91 3.93
N ALA A 248 -22.39 0.36 4.09
CA ALA A 248 -22.88 1.17 5.19
C ALA A 248 -24.41 1.33 5.07
N PRO A 249 -25.18 1.10 6.15
CA PRO A 249 -26.65 1.13 6.10
C PRO A 249 -27.21 2.55 6.02
N THR A 250 -26.42 3.55 6.37
CA THR A 250 -26.80 4.96 6.39
C THR A 250 -25.78 5.78 5.61
N THR A 251 -26.16 7.02 5.30
CA THR A 251 -25.28 8.01 4.68
C THR A 251 -24.90 9.11 5.66
N SER A 252 -24.73 8.77 6.94
CA SER A 252 -24.53 9.70 8.07
C SER A 252 -23.15 10.36 8.11
N GLY A 253 -22.22 9.93 7.26
CA GLY A 253 -20.86 10.43 7.17
C GLY A 253 -19.85 9.72 8.10
N ASN A 254 -20.31 8.74 8.87
CA ASN A 254 -19.46 7.80 9.57
C ASN A 254 -20.11 6.41 9.64
N HIS A 255 -19.29 5.36 9.70
CA HIS A 255 -19.75 3.98 9.89
C HIS A 255 -18.58 3.08 10.34
N SER A 256 -18.86 2.09 11.19
CA SER A 256 -17.87 1.09 11.63
C SER A 256 -18.21 -0.27 11.03
N PHE A 257 -17.40 -0.72 10.07
CA PHE A 257 -17.52 -2.06 9.51
C PHE A 257 -16.87 -3.08 10.44
N LYS A 258 -17.61 -4.12 10.82
CA LYS A 258 -17.02 -5.33 11.41
C LYS A 258 -16.63 -6.26 10.27
N VAL A 259 -15.34 -6.57 10.17
CA VAL A 259 -14.77 -7.39 9.12
C VAL A 259 -14.25 -8.71 9.67
N HIS A 260 -14.44 -9.77 8.90
CA HIS A 260 -14.23 -11.15 9.35
C HIS A 260 -13.10 -11.88 8.62
N LYS A 261 -12.19 -11.13 8.00
CA LYS A 261 -11.07 -11.66 7.22
C LYS A 261 -9.89 -10.69 7.25
N SER A 262 -8.67 -11.21 7.37
CA SER A 262 -7.45 -10.42 7.15
C SER A 262 -7.26 -10.12 5.65
N GLY A 263 -6.43 -9.12 5.35
CA GLY A 263 -6.13 -8.68 4.01
C GLY A 263 -6.35 -7.19 3.81
N ILE A 264 -6.27 -6.76 2.56
CA ILE A 264 -6.43 -5.36 2.16
C ILE A 264 -7.90 -5.13 1.82
N TRP A 265 -8.54 -4.27 2.60
CA TRP A 265 -9.92 -3.85 2.40
C TRP A 265 -9.96 -2.56 1.59
N THR A 266 -10.67 -2.56 0.48
CA THR A 266 -10.93 -1.36 -0.32
C THR A 266 -12.21 -0.70 0.15
N ILE A 267 -12.11 0.53 0.64
CA ILE A 267 -13.25 1.35 1.04
C ILE A 267 -13.56 2.32 -0.09
N THR A 268 -14.81 2.38 -0.55
CA THR A 268 -15.24 3.26 -1.64
C THR A 268 -16.48 4.03 -1.21
N ALA A 269 -16.45 5.35 -1.31
CA ALA A 269 -17.60 6.23 -1.11
C ALA A 269 -18.10 6.77 -2.46
N THR A 270 -19.42 6.77 -2.67
CA THR A 270 -20.05 7.22 -3.93
C THR A 270 -21.22 8.15 -3.64
N LYS A 271 -21.30 9.28 -4.36
CA LYS A 271 -22.43 10.22 -4.28
C LYS A 271 -22.63 10.92 -5.61
N SER A 272 -23.84 10.88 -6.16
CA SER A 272 -24.24 11.63 -7.36
C SER A 272 -23.28 11.47 -8.58
N GLY A 273 -22.68 10.30 -8.75
CA GLY A 273 -21.72 10.01 -9.84
C GLY A 273 -20.25 10.16 -9.43
N ASP A 274 -19.94 10.88 -8.34
CA ASP A 274 -18.59 10.98 -7.80
C ASP A 274 -18.24 9.73 -6.99
N SER A 275 -16.99 9.27 -7.11
CA SER A 275 -16.46 8.16 -6.30
C SER A 275 -15.05 8.45 -5.80
N VAL A 276 -14.78 8.06 -4.55
CA VAL A 276 -13.44 8.09 -3.96
C VAL A 276 -13.17 6.76 -3.25
N SER A 277 -11.95 6.26 -3.33
CA SER A 277 -11.56 4.98 -2.72
C SER A 277 -10.23 5.09 -1.98
N THR A 278 -10.08 4.26 -0.94
CA THR A 278 -8.84 4.06 -0.19
C THR A 278 -8.73 2.61 0.27
N THR A 279 -7.57 2.20 0.78
CA THR A 279 -7.32 0.83 1.23
C THR A 279 -6.87 0.78 2.69
N VAL A 280 -7.36 -0.22 3.44
CA VAL A 280 -6.96 -0.50 4.83
C VAL A 280 -6.47 -1.94 4.94
N SER A 281 -5.25 -2.12 5.45
CA SER A 281 -4.70 -3.45 5.71
C SER A 281 -5.05 -3.93 7.12
N ILE A 282 -5.75 -5.06 7.21
CA ILE A 282 -6.06 -5.77 8.46
C ILE A 282 -5.21 -7.05 8.49
N THR A 283 -4.36 -7.20 9.51
CA THR A 283 -3.41 -8.33 9.56
C THR A 283 -3.69 -9.34 10.67
N ALA A 284 -4.48 -8.98 11.69
CA ALA A 284 -4.79 -9.83 12.82
C ALA A 284 -6.21 -9.55 13.36
N THR A 285 -6.77 -10.52 14.09
CA THR A 285 -8.07 -10.36 14.77
C THR A 285 -7.98 -9.30 15.88
N GLY A 286 -9.10 -8.66 16.21
CA GLY A 286 -9.21 -7.59 17.19
C GLY A 286 -8.67 -6.22 16.75
N GLN A 287 -8.14 -6.09 15.53
CA GLN A 287 -7.61 -4.80 15.07
C GLN A 287 -8.71 -3.76 14.90
N THR A 288 -8.40 -2.51 15.24
CA THR A 288 -9.20 -1.35 14.89
C THR A 288 -8.38 -0.42 14.01
N LYS A 289 -8.89 -0.10 12.82
CA LYS A 289 -8.29 0.83 11.87
C LYS A 289 -9.30 1.90 11.47
N SER A 290 -8.79 3.02 10.96
CA SER A 290 -9.62 4.11 10.48
C SER A 290 -9.30 4.44 9.02
N ALA A 291 -10.31 4.85 8.27
CA ALA A 291 -10.19 5.40 6.92
C ALA A 291 -11.02 6.68 6.84
N GLU A 292 -10.49 7.70 6.16
CA GLU A 292 -11.19 8.94 5.88
C GLU A 292 -11.28 9.12 4.36
N LEU A 293 -12.49 9.39 3.87
CA LEU A 293 -12.75 9.66 2.47
C LEU A 293 -13.37 11.05 2.34
N SER A 294 -12.92 11.80 1.34
CA SER A 294 -13.51 13.08 0.96
C SER A 294 -13.51 13.20 -0.56
N PHE A 295 -14.62 13.69 -1.13
CA PHE A 295 -14.65 14.03 -2.55
C PHE A 295 -13.67 15.15 -2.85
N VAL A 296 -13.20 15.20 -4.09
CA VAL A 296 -12.40 16.32 -4.59
C VAL A 296 -13.22 17.59 -4.44
N LYS A 297 -12.58 18.67 -3.98
CA LYS A 297 -13.14 20.01 -3.98
C LYS A 297 -12.45 20.84 -5.05
N ILE A 298 -13.24 21.43 -5.93
CA ILE A 298 -12.77 22.29 -7.01
C ILE A 298 -13.35 23.68 -6.78
N TYR A 299 -12.50 24.68 -6.64
CA TYR A 299 -12.90 26.07 -6.49
C TYR A 299 -12.51 26.83 -7.75
N GLY A 300 -13.48 27.39 -8.45
CA GLY A 300 -13.24 28.04 -9.73
C GLY A 300 -13.72 29.47 -9.81
N ILE A 301 -13.19 30.16 -10.81
CA ILE A 301 -13.63 31.48 -11.26
C ILE A 301 -13.60 31.52 -12.78
N SER A 302 -14.48 32.32 -13.38
CA SER A 302 -14.48 32.58 -14.81
C SER A 302 -14.78 34.04 -15.13
N ARG A 303 -14.26 34.53 -16.26
CA ARG A 303 -14.57 35.85 -16.81
C ARG A 303 -14.56 35.83 -18.33
N ASN A 304 -15.28 36.78 -18.94
CA ASN A 304 -15.09 37.07 -20.35
C ASN A 304 -13.81 37.89 -20.53
N VAL A 305 -12.90 37.44 -21.39
CA VAL A 305 -11.59 38.08 -21.62
C VAL A 305 -11.70 39.50 -22.20
N SER A 306 -12.81 39.84 -22.85
CA SER A 306 -13.07 41.20 -23.35
C SER A 306 -13.74 42.11 -22.31
N SER A 307 -14.04 41.60 -21.11
CA SER A 307 -14.67 42.39 -20.06
C SER A 307 -13.67 43.36 -19.44
N SER A 308 -14.03 44.65 -19.39
CA SER A 308 -13.28 45.67 -18.64
C SER A 308 -13.52 45.60 -17.14
N SER A 309 -14.54 44.86 -16.67
CA SER A 309 -14.74 44.65 -15.24
C SER A 309 -13.59 43.81 -14.67
N PRO A 310 -12.99 44.20 -13.52
CA PRO A 310 -11.94 43.40 -12.88
C PRO A 310 -12.51 42.16 -12.17
N ASN A 311 -13.83 42.07 -12.02
CA ASN A 311 -14.49 41.03 -11.24
C ASN A 311 -14.66 39.73 -12.05
N TRP A 312 -14.51 38.62 -11.35
CA TRP A 312 -14.72 37.27 -11.85
C TRP A 312 -16.00 36.68 -11.27
N THR A 313 -16.63 35.78 -12.03
CA THR A 313 -17.76 34.98 -11.57
C THR A 313 -17.25 33.69 -10.95
N ARG A 314 -17.63 33.38 -9.71
CA ARG A 314 -17.26 32.12 -9.05
C ARG A 314 -17.98 30.92 -9.68
N THR A 315 -17.28 29.80 -9.79
CA THR A 315 -17.76 28.53 -10.34
C THR A 315 -17.45 27.37 -9.39
N ASP A 316 -17.97 26.17 -9.68
CA ASP A 316 -17.69 24.96 -8.90
C ASP A 316 -18.04 25.12 -7.40
N ASP A 317 -17.23 24.58 -6.48
CA ASP A 317 -17.42 24.74 -5.02
C ASP A 317 -17.19 26.18 -4.53
N ALA A 318 -16.79 27.12 -5.39
CA ALA A 318 -16.65 28.53 -5.03
C ALA A 318 -17.97 29.33 -5.16
N ILE A 319 -19.00 28.77 -5.81
CA ILE A 319 -20.32 29.43 -5.94
C ILE A 319 -20.89 29.76 -4.55
N GLY A 320 -21.33 31.00 -4.37
CA GLY A 320 -21.93 31.48 -3.13
C GLY A 320 -20.94 31.77 -1.99
N LYS A 321 -19.66 31.44 -2.13
CA LYS A 321 -18.64 31.90 -1.18
C LYS A 321 -18.46 33.41 -1.30
N THR A 322 -17.92 34.05 -0.26
CA THR A 322 -17.42 35.44 -0.27
C THR A 322 -16.08 35.55 0.47
N ALA A 323 -15.29 36.57 0.14
CA ALA A 323 -14.09 36.96 0.88
C ALA A 323 -14.01 38.48 1.02
N THR A 324 -13.83 38.96 2.26
CA THR A 324 -13.62 40.37 2.58
C THR A 324 -12.39 40.50 3.47
N ALA A 325 -11.56 41.49 3.19
CA ALA A 325 -10.35 41.73 3.95
C ALA A 325 -10.62 42.54 5.23
N SER A 326 -9.75 42.40 6.23
CA SER A 326 -9.84 43.17 7.48
C SER A 326 -9.35 44.60 7.30
N VAL A 327 -9.94 45.54 8.02
CA VAL A 327 -9.52 46.96 8.04
C VAL A 327 -9.31 47.41 9.48
N GLY A 328 -8.05 47.58 9.87
CA GLY A 328 -7.70 47.87 11.26
C GLY A 328 -8.18 46.77 12.21
N THR A 329 -9.00 47.13 13.18
CA THR A 329 -9.58 46.18 14.14
C THR A 329 -10.89 45.56 13.65
N GLN A 330 -11.45 46.01 12.52
CA GLN A 330 -12.66 45.44 11.94
C GLN A 330 -12.31 44.15 11.19
N PRO A 331 -12.75 42.98 11.67
CA PRO A 331 -12.40 41.71 11.04
C PRO A 331 -13.15 41.55 9.72
N GLY A 332 -12.41 41.21 8.67
CA GLY A 332 -12.97 40.66 7.44
C GLY A 332 -13.43 39.21 7.63
N ASN A 333 -14.01 38.63 6.59
CA ASN A 333 -14.45 37.23 6.60
C ASN A 333 -14.23 36.57 5.25
N SER A 334 -13.64 35.38 5.25
CA SER A 334 -13.46 34.57 4.04
C SER A 334 -13.99 33.16 4.24
N ASN A 335 -14.93 32.75 3.38
CA ASN A 335 -15.44 31.37 3.37
C ASN A 335 -14.41 30.35 2.86
N PHE A 336 -13.21 30.80 2.47
CA PHE A 336 -12.08 29.95 2.13
C PHE A 336 -11.18 29.63 3.32
N ASN A 337 -11.39 30.25 4.50
CA ASN A 337 -10.56 30.01 5.69
C ASN A 337 -10.51 28.54 6.13
N ASN A 338 -11.57 27.78 5.85
CA ASN A 338 -11.67 26.35 6.15
C ASN A 338 -11.59 25.48 4.88
N CYS A 339 -11.16 26.05 3.75
CA CYS A 339 -11.04 25.36 2.47
C CYS A 339 -9.55 25.18 2.14
N TYR A 340 -9.14 23.95 1.89
CA TYR A 340 -7.82 23.70 1.30
C TYR A 340 -7.80 24.24 -0.16
N PRO A 341 -6.70 24.84 -0.64
CA PRO A 341 -5.43 25.04 0.07
C PRO A 341 -5.38 26.24 1.04
N TRP A 342 -6.27 27.22 0.95
CA TRP A 342 -6.18 28.46 1.75
C TRP A 342 -6.10 28.26 3.28
N SER A 343 -6.77 27.23 3.81
CA SER A 343 -6.72 26.89 5.24
C SER A 343 -5.32 26.52 5.74
N GLU A 344 -4.45 26.11 4.83
CA GLU A 344 -3.07 25.68 5.13
C GLU A 344 -2.03 26.78 4.90
N MET A 345 -2.44 27.95 4.38
CA MET A 345 -1.59 29.14 4.26
C MET A 345 -1.34 29.76 5.64
N THR A 346 -0.42 29.17 6.39
CA THR A 346 -0.14 29.50 7.79
C THR A 346 1.29 29.98 7.97
N ARG A 347 1.48 30.94 8.88
CA ARG A 347 2.81 31.37 9.32
C ARG A 347 3.47 30.29 10.17
N GLN A 348 4.74 30.02 9.90
CA GLN A 348 5.58 29.07 10.63
C GLN A 348 6.97 29.67 10.83
N THR A 349 7.52 29.52 12.04
CA THR A 349 8.91 29.89 12.31
C THR A 349 9.77 28.66 12.08
N LEU A 350 10.65 28.71 11.08
CA LEU A 350 11.58 27.62 10.79
C LEU A 350 12.70 27.57 11.84
N SER A 351 13.45 26.47 11.89
CA SER A 351 14.60 26.31 12.80
C SER A 351 15.70 27.37 12.60
N THR A 352 15.73 27.99 11.42
CA THR A 352 16.61 29.13 11.13
C THR A 352 16.16 30.42 11.81
N GLY A 353 14.98 30.47 12.43
CA GLY A 353 14.38 31.68 13.01
C GLY A 353 13.67 32.56 11.97
N ASP A 354 13.57 32.10 10.73
CA ASP A 354 12.82 32.78 9.67
C ASP A 354 11.32 32.50 9.80
N VAL A 355 10.50 33.54 9.80
CA VAL A 355 9.04 33.42 9.77
C VAL A 355 8.59 33.34 8.32
N MET A 356 8.00 32.22 7.94
CA MET A 356 7.59 31.91 6.57
C MET A 356 6.10 31.59 6.53
N VAL A 357 5.46 31.74 5.38
CA VAL A 357 4.09 31.31 5.09
C VAL A 357 4.18 30.11 4.16
N LYS A 358 3.52 29.02 4.55
CA LYS A 358 3.37 27.84 3.68
C LYS A 358 2.49 28.22 2.48
N ILE A 359 2.95 27.94 1.26
CA ILE A 359 2.13 27.88 0.06
C ILE A 359 1.79 26.40 -0.15
N PRO A 360 0.59 25.94 0.24
CA PRO A 360 0.26 24.51 0.25
C PRO A 360 0.29 23.94 -1.16
N GLU A 361 0.47 22.63 -1.28
CA GLU A 361 0.33 21.97 -2.58
C GLU A 361 -1.10 22.15 -3.10
N PHE A 362 -1.26 22.34 -4.41
CA PHE A 362 -2.58 22.32 -5.02
C PHE A 362 -2.48 21.99 -6.50
N TRP A 363 -3.60 21.56 -7.07
CA TRP A 363 -3.71 21.26 -8.48
C TRP A 363 -4.58 22.31 -9.13
N PHE A 364 -4.24 22.70 -10.36
CA PHE A 364 -4.97 23.76 -11.05
C PHE A 364 -5.29 23.37 -12.49
N ASN A 365 -6.32 24.01 -13.02
CA ASN A 365 -6.61 24.09 -14.43
C ASN A 365 -6.84 25.57 -14.77
N ARG A 366 -6.16 26.07 -15.81
CA ARG A 366 -6.41 27.40 -16.38
C ARG A 366 -6.56 27.25 -17.88
N SER A 367 -7.63 27.80 -18.44
CA SER A 367 -7.90 27.74 -19.87
C SER A 367 -8.70 28.94 -20.36
N VAL A 368 -8.64 29.19 -21.66
CA VAL A 368 -9.52 30.14 -22.35
C VAL A 368 -10.25 29.38 -23.45
N GLN A 369 -11.58 29.35 -23.38
CA GLN A 369 -12.44 28.69 -24.36
C GLN A 369 -13.59 29.61 -24.73
N ASN A 370 -13.82 29.83 -26.04
CA ASN A 370 -14.88 30.70 -26.55
C ASN A 370 -14.91 32.10 -25.90
N GLY A 371 -13.73 32.69 -25.63
CA GLY A 371 -13.61 34.00 -24.99
C GLY A 371 -13.84 34.02 -23.47
N ILE A 372 -14.04 32.86 -22.84
CA ILE A 372 -14.15 32.74 -21.38
C ILE A 372 -12.85 32.18 -20.83
N GLU A 373 -12.20 32.94 -19.96
CA GLU A 373 -11.09 32.46 -19.15
C GLU A 373 -11.64 31.81 -17.88
N THR A 374 -11.10 30.65 -17.54
CA THR A 374 -11.44 29.89 -16.34
C THR A 374 -10.17 29.55 -15.59
N ILE A 375 -10.18 29.75 -14.27
CA ILE A 375 -9.14 29.30 -13.33
C ILE A 375 -9.83 28.45 -12.27
N GLN A 376 -9.35 27.23 -12.08
CA GLN A 376 -9.87 26.28 -11.10
C GLN A 376 -8.73 25.71 -10.25
N ILE A 377 -8.99 25.56 -8.95
CA ILE A 377 -8.06 24.97 -7.97
C ILE A 377 -8.74 23.75 -7.34
N ALA A 378 -8.09 22.59 -7.47
CA ALA A 378 -8.48 21.34 -6.84
C ALA A 378 -7.66 21.09 -5.57
N ASP A 379 -8.34 20.59 -4.53
CA ASP A 379 -7.75 20.30 -3.22
C ASP A 379 -6.84 19.07 -3.20
N LYS A 380 -6.95 18.19 -4.20
CA LYS A 380 -6.13 17.00 -4.38
C LYS A 380 -5.98 16.63 -5.86
N ALA A 381 -5.01 15.76 -6.15
CA ALA A 381 -4.75 15.27 -7.49
C ALA A 381 -6.03 14.74 -8.15
N THR A 382 -6.38 15.31 -9.31
CA THR A 382 -7.64 15.05 -10.01
C THR A 382 -7.42 15.10 -11.51
N GLN A 383 -8.16 14.28 -12.25
CA GLN A 383 -8.08 14.23 -13.70
C GLN A 383 -8.34 15.61 -14.33
N GLY A 384 -7.50 16.02 -15.27
CA GLY A 384 -7.61 17.32 -15.94
C GLY A 384 -6.96 18.50 -15.19
N PHE A 385 -6.40 18.25 -14.00
CA PHE A 385 -5.67 19.25 -13.22
C PHE A 385 -4.20 18.84 -13.07
N VAL A 386 -3.30 19.83 -13.09
CA VAL A 386 -1.86 19.62 -12.89
C VAL A 386 -1.41 20.28 -11.60
N LYS A 387 -0.44 19.67 -10.90
CA LYS A 387 0.11 20.26 -9.68
C LYS A 387 0.77 21.60 -10.02
N HIS A 388 0.47 22.66 -9.25
CA HIS A 388 1.06 23.97 -9.50
C HIS A 388 2.56 23.96 -9.13
N PRO A 389 3.49 24.36 -10.02
CA PRO A 389 4.94 24.20 -9.79
C PRO A 389 5.49 25.09 -8.66
N GLY A 390 4.81 26.18 -8.34
CA GLY A 390 5.14 27.04 -7.19
C GLY A 390 4.56 26.60 -5.85
N SER A 391 3.70 25.57 -5.84
CA SER A 391 3.06 25.06 -4.62
C SER A 391 4.02 24.17 -3.80
N GLY A 392 3.71 23.92 -2.53
CA GLY A 392 4.57 23.16 -1.62
C GLY A 392 5.82 23.93 -1.16
N SER A 393 5.80 25.25 -1.28
CA SER A 393 6.92 26.14 -0.95
C SER A 393 6.63 26.98 0.30
N PHE A 394 7.63 27.67 0.81
CA PHE A 394 7.54 28.59 1.93
C PHE A 394 8.03 29.97 1.51
N VAL A 395 7.18 30.97 1.63
CA VAL A 395 7.48 32.35 1.25
C VAL A 395 7.68 33.18 2.52
N GLY A 396 8.66 34.07 2.55
CA GLY A 396 8.89 34.94 3.71
C GLY A 396 7.62 35.64 4.13
N ALA A 397 7.22 35.52 5.40
CA ALA A 397 6.07 36.26 5.93
C ALA A 397 6.31 37.78 5.86
N TYR A 398 7.58 38.18 5.87
CA TYR A 398 8.05 39.56 5.75
C TYR A 398 9.01 39.67 4.57
N LYS A 399 9.27 40.90 4.11
CA LYS A 399 10.33 41.16 3.13
C LYS A 399 11.70 40.82 3.72
N THR A 400 12.65 40.43 2.87
CA THR A 400 13.99 40.03 3.31
C THR A 400 14.66 41.20 4.02
N SER A 401 15.05 41.01 5.28
CA SER A 401 15.79 41.97 6.11
C SER A 401 17.29 41.65 6.16
N SER A 402 18.02 42.40 7.00
CA SER A 402 19.44 42.14 7.26
C SER A 402 19.70 40.68 7.65
N ASN A 403 20.91 40.20 7.34
CA ASN A 403 21.33 38.80 7.52
C ASN A 403 20.50 37.77 6.72
N ASN A 404 19.83 38.20 5.65
CA ASN A 404 18.99 37.37 4.80
C ASN A 404 17.91 36.65 5.62
N LYS A 405 17.13 37.44 6.37
CA LYS A 405 16.10 36.93 7.27
C LYS A 405 14.70 37.40 6.87
N SER A 406 13.70 36.58 7.16
CA SER A 406 12.29 36.99 7.19
C SER A 406 11.85 37.14 8.65
N VAL A 407 11.91 38.35 9.18
CA VAL A 407 11.57 38.66 10.58
C VAL A 407 10.82 40.00 10.71
N LYS A 408 10.03 40.14 11.77
CA LYS A 408 9.33 41.39 12.10
C LYS A 408 10.26 42.44 12.68
N ASN A 409 9.78 43.68 12.73
CA ASN A 409 10.48 44.86 13.24
C ASN A 409 11.84 45.12 12.57
N ALA A 410 11.97 44.71 11.31
CA ALA A 410 13.20 44.83 10.55
C ALA A 410 12.94 45.56 9.23
N ALA A 411 13.87 46.44 8.86
CA ALA A 411 13.84 47.14 7.59
C ALA A 411 14.13 46.17 6.42
N PRO A 412 13.44 46.30 5.27
CA PRO A 412 13.78 45.56 4.07
C PRO A 412 15.22 45.84 3.62
N THR A 413 15.94 44.79 3.27
CA THR A 413 17.23 44.90 2.58
C THR A 413 16.98 45.40 1.17
N ALA A 414 17.66 46.49 0.80
CA ALA A 414 17.59 47.11 -0.52
C ALA A 414 18.99 47.41 -1.06
N ASN A 415 19.09 48.11 -2.20
CA ASN A 415 20.36 48.49 -2.85
C ASN A 415 21.24 47.29 -3.22
N GLN A 416 20.63 46.19 -3.69
CA GLN A 416 21.35 45.02 -4.20
C GLN A 416 20.72 44.55 -5.53
N THR A 417 21.54 43.96 -6.39
CA THR A 417 21.07 43.37 -7.65
C THR A 417 20.35 42.04 -7.40
N ARG A 418 19.61 41.54 -8.40
CA ARG A 418 18.99 40.21 -8.34
C ARG A 418 20.03 39.12 -8.08
N ALA A 419 21.15 39.16 -8.79
CA ALA A 419 22.25 38.21 -8.62
C ALA A 419 22.81 38.19 -7.18
N THR A 420 22.98 39.36 -6.56
CA THR A 420 23.46 39.46 -5.17
C THR A 420 22.43 38.92 -4.19
N MET A 421 21.16 39.31 -4.29
CA MET A 421 20.12 38.80 -3.39
C MET A 421 19.91 37.29 -3.53
N ARG A 422 19.94 36.75 -4.76
CA ARG A 422 19.88 35.31 -5.04
C ARG A 422 21.04 34.57 -4.36
N SER A 423 22.27 35.07 -4.54
CA SER A 423 23.47 34.46 -3.94
C SER A 423 23.40 34.47 -2.41
N ASN A 424 22.98 35.59 -1.84
CA ASN A 424 22.78 35.79 -0.40
C ASN A 424 21.70 34.87 0.19
N ALA A 425 20.61 34.63 -0.51
CA ALA A 425 19.60 33.66 -0.08
C ALA A 425 20.13 32.22 -0.12
N LYS A 426 20.89 31.86 -1.17
CA LYS A 426 21.48 30.51 -1.34
C LYS A 426 22.49 30.15 -0.25
N THR A 427 23.14 31.12 0.40
CA THR A 427 24.05 30.82 1.53
C THR A 427 23.34 30.22 2.74
N LYS A 428 22.00 30.28 2.80
CA LYS A 428 21.21 29.63 3.86
C LYS A 428 21.10 28.11 3.69
N GLY A 429 21.42 27.59 2.51
CA GLY A 429 21.45 26.16 2.20
C GLY A 429 20.54 25.75 1.05
N THR A 430 20.49 24.45 0.77
CA THR A 430 19.65 23.85 -0.28
C THR A 430 18.18 24.25 -0.11
N GLY A 431 17.53 24.58 -1.22
CA GLY A 431 16.12 24.98 -1.25
C GLY A 431 15.88 26.48 -1.00
N TRP A 432 16.87 27.22 -0.50
CA TRP A 432 16.73 28.67 -0.27
C TRP A 432 17.01 29.50 -1.52
N GLY A 433 16.16 30.51 -1.73
CA GLY A 433 16.27 31.48 -2.81
C GLY A 433 15.49 32.76 -2.48
N ILE A 434 15.31 33.59 -3.49
CA ILE A 434 14.36 34.71 -3.44
C ILE A 434 13.04 34.28 -4.11
N ILE A 435 11.96 35.03 -3.88
CA ILE A 435 10.66 34.79 -4.52
C ILE A 435 10.85 34.65 -6.04
N ASP A 436 10.19 33.66 -6.63
CA ASP A 436 10.31 33.34 -8.05
C ASP A 436 8.94 33.37 -8.74
N LEU A 437 8.96 33.45 -10.07
CA LEU A 437 7.75 33.61 -10.87
C LEU A 437 6.74 32.47 -10.64
N VAL A 438 7.23 31.23 -10.48
CA VAL A 438 6.35 30.08 -10.26
C VAL A 438 5.60 30.18 -8.94
N THR A 439 6.26 30.61 -7.86
CA THR A 439 5.61 30.75 -6.55
C THR A 439 4.72 31.98 -6.51
N GLU A 440 5.12 33.06 -7.18
CA GLU A 440 4.29 34.24 -7.34
C GLU A 440 2.98 33.94 -8.05
N SER A 441 3.05 33.26 -9.20
CA SER A 441 1.87 32.80 -9.93
C SER A 441 0.94 31.92 -9.07
N ALA A 442 1.50 31.09 -8.19
CA ALA A 442 0.70 30.29 -7.26
C ALA A 442 -0.10 31.17 -6.30
N ILE A 443 0.52 32.21 -5.76
CA ILE A 443 -0.11 33.18 -4.86
C ILE A 443 -1.17 34.00 -5.60
N GLN A 444 -0.88 34.43 -6.83
CA GLN A 444 -1.81 35.14 -7.70
C GLN A 444 -3.08 34.32 -7.96
N MET A 445 -2.96 33.03 -8.31
CA MET A 445 -4.13 32.15 -8.51
C MET A 445 -4.94 31.95 -7.23
N LEU A 446 -4.28 31.75 -6.09
CA LEU A 446 -4.94 31.61 -4.80
C LEU A 446 -5.72 32.88 -4.45
N TYR A 447 -5.12 34.05 -4.67
CA TYR A 447 -5.75 35.34 -4.46
C TYR A 447 -6.98 35.53 -5.38
N LEU A 448 -6.82 35.26 -6.68
CA LEU A 448 -7.90 35.42 -7.66
C LEU A 448 -9.11 34.55 -7.33
N VAL A 449 -8.91 33.27 -7.02
CA VAL A 449 -10.04 32.38 -6.70
C VAL A 449 -10.70 32.77 -5.38
N GLU A 450 -9.91 33.24 -4.40
CA GLU A 450 -10.45 33.68 -3.11
C GLU A 450 -11.26 34.97 -3.22
N PHE A 451 -10.73 36.01 -3.85
CA PHE A 451 -11.35 37.33 -3.91
C PHE A 451 -12.24 37.54 -5.13
N ALA A 452 -12.06 36.74 -6.18
CA ALA A 452 -12.78 36.83 -7.45
C ALA A 452 -12.70 38.23 -8.09
N THR A 453 -11.55 38.89 -8.00
CA THR A 453 -11.29 40.17 -8.65
C THR A 453 -9.79 40.33 -8.92
N ASN A 454 -9.43 41.00 -10.01
CA ASN A 454 -8.03 41.38 -10.22
C ASN A 454 -7.65 42.66 -9.45
N ASN A 455 -8.63 43.47 -9.04
CA ASN A 455 -8.38 44.73 -8.34
C ASN A 455 -7.99 44.48 -6.86
N SER A 456 -6.72 44.13 -6.68
CA SER A 456 -6.10 43.81 -5.39
C SER A 456 -6.14 44.96 -4.40
N GLN A 457 -5.90 46.19 -4.88
CA GLN A 457 -5.96 47.38 -4.04
C GLN A 457 -7.37 47.64 -3.49
N SER A 458 -8.42 47.47 -4.30
CA SER A 458 -9.80 47.58 -3.83
C SER A 458 -10.20 46.43 -2.91
N ALA A 459 -9.63 45.23 -3.11
CA ALA A 459 -10.02 44.04 -2.35
C ALA A 459 -9.40 43.99 -0.94
N ILE A 460 -8.16 44.46 -0.79
CA ILE A 460 -7.36 44.32 0.44
C ILE A 460 -6.87 45.66 0.98
N GLY A 461 -6.48 46.60 0.11
CA GLY A 461 -5.94 47.91 0.46
C GLY A 461 -4.85 48.36 -0.50
N ILE A 462 -4.56 49.66 -0.57
CA ILE A 462 -3.55 50.22 -1.48
C ILE A 462 -2.15 49.70 -1.15
N GLY A 463 -1.89 49.35 0.11
CA GLY A 463 -0.56 48.99 0.61
C GLY A 463 0.28 50.23 0.89
N TYR A 464 1.48 50.03 1.45
CA TYR A 464 2.38 51.14 1.71
C TYR A 464 3.00 51.60 0.38
N CYS A 465 2.24 52.36 -0.41
CA CYS A 465 2.49 52.61 -1.84
C CYS A 465 2.24 54.04 -2.25
N ASP A 466 1.44 54.80 -1.53
CA ASP A 466 0.89 56.07 -1.99
C ASP A 466 1.76 57.24 -1.53
N ASP A 467 2.58 57.83 -2.40
CA ASP A 467 3.42 59.01 -2.13
C ASP A 467 4.13 59.02 -0.76
N ASN A 468 4.77 57.90 -0.40
CA ASN A 468 5.65 57.84 0.77
C ASN A 468 7.10 58.19 0.39
N SER A 469 7.97 58.43 1.37
CA SER A 469 9.34 58.90 1.13
C SER A 469 10.43 57.83 1.31
N SER A 470 10.12 56.71 1.96
CA SER A 470 11.10 55.68 2.32
C SER A 470 10.43 54.37 2.72
N ALA A 471 11.17 53.26 2.70
CA ALA A 471 10.70 51.99 3.22
C ALA A 471 10.38 52.05 4.72
N ILE A 472 9.45 51.20 5.16
CA ILE A 472 9.13 50.96 6.57
C ILE A 472 9.54 49.55 6.99
N SER A 473 9.78 49.37 8.29
CA SER A 473 10.04 48.05 8.87
C SER A 473 8.83 47.13 8.76
N SER A 474 9.07 45.83 8.54
CA SER A 474 8.02 44.80 8.54
C SER A 474 7.47 44.54 9.96
N GLY A 475 6.36 43.82 10.07
CA GLY A 475 5.66 43.49 11.32
C GLY A 475 4.48 44.42 11.64
N THR A 476 4.16 45.35 10.74
CA THR A 476 3.08 46.34 10.94
C THR A 476 1.69 45.72 10.79
N CYS A 477 1.60 44.56 10.12
CA CYS A 477 0.35 43.87 9.85
C CYS A 477 0.07 42.70 10.81
N ASP A 478 0.92 42.44 11.80
CA ASP A 478 0.82 41.27 12.70
C ASP A 478 -0.50 41.21 13.50
N ASN A 479 -1.12 42.37 13.73
CA ASN A 479 -2.38 42.49 14.47
C ASN A 479 -3.62 42.54 13.57
N VAL A 480 -3.47 42.42 12.25
CA VAL A 480 -4.61 42.40 11.32
C VAL A 480 -5.40 41.10 11.53
N PRO A 481 -6.70 41.17 11.86
CA PRO A 481 -7.52 39.97 12.05
C PRO A 481 -7.47 39.05 10.83
N GLY A 482 -7.24 37.76 11.06
CA GLY A 482 -7.14 36.75 10.01
C GLY A 482 -5.92 36.90 9.09
N LEU A 483 -4.98 37.82 9.40
CA LEU A 483 -3.77 38.10 8.61
C LEU A 483 -4.06 38.32 7.12
N THR A 484 -5.21 38.93 6.81
CA THR A 484 -5.61 39.31 5.45
C THR A 484 -6.32 40.66 5.51
N GLY A 485 -5.77 41.69 4.85
CA GLY A 485 -6.25 43.07 4.91
C GLY A 485 -5.14 44.07 5.20
N ARG A 486 -5.48 45.11 5.96
CA ARG A 486 -4.54 46.19 6.35
C ARG A 486 -4.74 46.62 7.81
N PRO A 487 -3.70 47.13 8.48
CA PRO A 487 -3.82 47.61 9.85
C PRO A 487 -4.56 48.96 9.89
N ALA A 488 -4.77 49.47 11.10
CA ALA A 488 -5.43 50.76 11.29
C ALA A 488 -4.53 51.89 10.77
N GLY A 489 -5.13 52.88 10.10
CA GLY A 489 -4.42 54.01 9.51
C GLY A 489 -4.98 54.40 8.15
N THR A 490 -4.36 55.43 7.57
CA THR A 490 -4.71 55.94 6.24
C THR A 490 -4.31 54.90 5.19
N ASP A 491 -5.26 54.53 4.32
CA ASP A 491 -4.99 53.65 3.19
C ASP A 491 -3.89 54.27 2.29
N GLY A 492 -3.00 53.45 1.74
CA GLY A 492 -1.83 53.94 1.00
C GLY A 492 -0.62 54.33 1.85
N LYS A 493 -0.83 54.56 3.17
CA LYS A 493 0.21 54.93 4.16
C LYS A 493 0.51 53.83 5.16
N VAL A 494 -0.15 52.68 5.05
CA VAL A 494 0.07 51.48 5.86
C VAL A 494 0.22 50.27 4.95
N ASP A 495 0.94 49.24 5.41
CA ASP A 495 1.15 48.03 4.62
C ASP A 495 -0.11 47.16 4.52
N VAL A 496 -0.09 46.17 3.63
CA VAL A 496 -1.13 45.15 3.50
C VAL A 496 -0.59 43.77 3.84
N ILE A 497 -1.49 42.84 4.12
CA ILE A 497 -1.18 41.44 4.36
C ILE A 497 -2.18 40.56 3.64
N TYR A 498 -1.69 39.49 3.02
CA TYR A 498 -2.55 38.46 2.42
C TYR A 498 -2.13 37.10 2.96
N ARG A 499 -3.04 36.40 3.65
CA ARG A 499 -2.80 35.05 4.16
C ARG A 499 -1.48 34.91 4.94
N GLY A 500 -1.13 35.94 5.72
CA GLY A 500 0.12 35.98 6.49
C GLY A 500 1.34 36.59 5.78
N ILE A 501 1.26 36.89 4.48
CA ILE A 501 2.34 37.50 3.70
C ILE A 501 2.19 39.02 3.78
N GLU A 502 2.95 39.67 4.67
CA GLU A 502 2.94 41.13 4.84
C GLU A 502 3.75 41.80 3.73
N GLY A 503 3.27 42.94 3.24
CA GLY A 503 3.90 43.69 2.16
C GLY A 503 3.94 42.92 0.85
N ILE A 504 2.90 42.11 0.59
CA ILE A 504 2.77 41.32 -0.63
C ILE A 504 2.81 42.19 -1.90
N TRP A 505 2.39 43.46 -1.79
CA TRP A 505 2.77 44.54 -2.69
C TRP A 505 3.12 45.77 -1.86
N GLY A 506 3.75 46.77 -2.49
CA GLY A 506 4.19 47.97 -1.80
C GLY A 506 5.44 47.85 -0.95
N ASN A 507 5.70 48.92 -0.21
CA ASN A 507 6.91 49.17 0.55
C ASN A 507 8.14 49.19 -0.37
N VAL A 508 8.69 48.03 -0.75
CA VAL A 508 9.75 47.95 -1.78
C VAL A 508 9.35 46.95 -2.87
N TRP A 509 9.80 47.22 -4.10
CA TRP A 509 9.76 46.24 -5.17
C TRP A 509 10.39 44.93 -4.73
N GLU A 510 9.85 43.80 -5.16
CA GLU A 510 10.46 42.49 -4.93
C GLU A 510 11.08 41.99 -6.23
N LEU A 511 12.40 41.84 -6.26
CA LEU A 511 13.12 41.15 -7.34
C LEU A 511 12.64 39.70 -7.41
N VAL A 512 12.25 39.27 -8.62
CA VAL A 512 11.67 37.95 -8.87
C VAL A 512 12.64 37.10 -9.69
N ASP A 513 12.88 35.89 -9.23
CA ASP A 513 13.69 34.89 -9.92
C ASP A 513 12.88 34.05 -10.94
N GLY A 514 13.56 33.31 -11.80
CA GLY A 514 12.91 32.38 -12.74
C GLY A 514 12.25 33.02 -13.97
N ILE A 515 12.47 34.32 -14.21
CA ILE A 515 12.03 35.03 -15.42
C ILE A 515 13.15 35.91 -16.00
N ASN A 516 13.29 35.91 -17.32
CA ASN A 516 14.07 36.89 -18.09
C ASN A 516 13.21 37.43 -19.24
N ILE A 517 13.42 38.70 -19.58
CA ILE A 517 12.72 39.37 -20.68
C ILE A 517 13.77 39.81 -21.70
N ASN A 518 13.54 39.54 -22.98
CA ASN A 518 14.38 40.08 -24.05
C ASN A 518 13.54 40.57 -25.23
N ASN A 519 13.58 41.87 -25.51
CA ASN A 519 12.80 42.49 -26.60
C ASN A 519 11.29 42.12 -26.56
N GLY A 520 10.69 42.13 -25.36
CA GLY A 520 9.30 41.73 -25.13
C GLY A 520 9.04 40.22 -25.12
N GLU A 521 10.04 39.37 -25.34
CA GLU A 521 9.89 37.92 -25.23
C GLU A 521 10.10 37.46 -23.78
N TYR A 522 9.23 36.59 -23.28
CA TYR A 522 9.37 35.98 -21.96
C TYR A 522 10.08 34.64 -22.01
N TYR A 523 11.10 34.50 -21.16
CA TYR A 523 11.81 33.26 -20.90
C TYR A 523 11.62 32.91 -19.43
N VAL A 524 11.08 31.72 -19.14
CA VAL A 524 10.75 31.28 -17.78
C VAL A 524 11.49 30.00 -17.42
N CYS A 525 11.87 29.85 -16.15
CA CYS A 525 12.53 28.66 -15.63
C CYS A 525 11.81 28.19 -14.37
N THR A 526 11.60 26.87 -14.26
CA THR A 526 10.97 26.25 -13.08
C THR A 526 11.98 25.57 -12.17
N ASP A 527 13.25 25.45 -12.59
CA ASP A 527 14.34 24.82 -11.84
C ASP A 527 15.22 25.89 -11.16
N PRO A 528 15.13 26.07 -9.83
CA PRO A 528 15.92 27.07 -9.11
C PRO A 528 17.44 26.90 -9.21
N SER A 529 17.92 25.70 -9.55
CA SER A 529 19.35 25.46 -9.76
C SER A 529 19.88 26.12 -11.04
N LYS A 530 18.99 26.45 -11.99
CA LYS A 530 19.32 27.04 -13.30
C LYS A 530 19.08 28.54 -13.38
N TYR A 531 18.56 29.18 -12.33
CA TYR A 531 18.26 30.60 -12.35
C TYR A 531 19.49 31.45 -12.63
N ALA A 532 19.40 32.28 -13.68
CA ALA A 532 20.44 33.16 -14.16
C ALA A 532 19.82 34.41 -14.81
N ASP A 533 20.59 35.50 -14.87
CA ASP A 533 20.17 36.76 -15.49
C ASP A 533 20.54 36.77 -16.98
N ASP A 534 19.84 37.59 -17.77
CA ASP A 534 20.19 37.94 -19.15
C ASP A 534 20.43 36.74 -20.09
N THR A 535 19.66 35.66 -19.91
CA THR A 535 19.81 34.43 -20.68
C THR A 535 18.48 33.75 -21.00
N SER A 536 18.47 33.03 -22.12
CA SER A 536 17.43 32.05 -22.48
C SER A 536 17.86 30.61 -22.24
N SER A 537 19.13 30.36 -21.90
CA SER A 537 19.66 29.01 -21.72
C SER A 537 19.06 28.36 -20.48
N ASN A 538 18.46 27.17 -20.64
CA ASN A 538 17.67 26.44 -19.62
C ASN A 538 16.33 27.10 -19.26
N TYR A 539 15.90 28.11 -20.03
CA TYR A 539 14.60 28.76 -19.86
C TYR A 539 13.70 28.40 -21.04
N THR A 540 12.42 28.19 -20.74
CA THR A 540 11.37 27.96 -21.73
C THR A 540 10.84 29.31 -22.20
N LYS A 541 10.87 29.54 -23.51
CA LYS A 541 10.23 30.71 -24.12
C LYS A 541 8.71 30.52 -24.10
N LEU A 542 7.95 31.50 -23.61
CA LEU A 542 6.49 31.48 -23.68
C LEU A 542 6.00 31.74 -25.11
N SER A 543 4.84 31.17 -25.44
CA SER A 543 4.19 31.31 -26.76
C SER A 543 3.61 32.69 -27.03
N TYR A 544 3.36 33.48 -25.98
CA TYR A 544 2.93 34.87 -26.08
C TYR A 544 4.04 35.85 -25.72
N LYS A 545 3.94 37.08 -26.23
CA LYS A 545 4.87 38.17 -25.94
C LYS A 545 4.32 39.09 -24.86
N GLY A 546 5.25 39.73 -24.16
CA GLY A 546 4.97 40.85 -23.29
C GLY A 546 4.66 42.12 -24.06
N VAL A 547 4.06 43.07 -23.35
CA VAL A 547 3.98 44.45 -23.82
C VAL A 547 5.34 45.14 -23.78
N THR A 548 5.49 46.22 -24.54
CA THR A 548 6.78 46.90 -24.75
C THR A 548 6.78 48.37 -24.35
N ASN A 549 5.75 48.79 -23.61
CA ASN A 549 5.60 50.15 -23.12
C ASN A 549 4.90 50.14 -21.75
N ASN A 550 5.14 51.21 -21.02
CA ASN A 550 4.49 51.48 -19.74
C ASN A 550 3.00 51.73 -19.95
N ALA A 551 2.13 50.96 -19.27
CA ALA A 551 0.67 51.15 -19.30
C ALA A 551 -0.04 50.27 -18.25
N TRP A 552 -1.36 50.44 -18.11
CA TRP A 552 -2.24 49.58 -17.32
C TRP A 552 -2.51 48.25 -18.01
N ILE A 553 -2.47 47.15 -17.26
CA ILE A 553 -2.61 45.79 -17.80
C ILE A 553 -4.09 45.51 -18.15
N THR A 554 -4.34 45.02 -19.36
CA THR A 554 -5.68 44.57 -19.79
C THR A 554 -5.78 43.07 -19.91
N SER A 555 -4.67 42.37 -20.14
CA SER A 555 -4.65 40.92 -20.28
C SER A 555 -3.32 40.33 -19.85
N GLU A 556 -3.36 39.16 -19.23
CA GLU A 556 -2.22 38.27 -19.13
C GLU A 556 -2.28 37.22 -20.23
N GLY A 557 -1.12 36.73 -20.66
CA GLY A 557 -1.07 35.66 -21.66
C GLY A 557 -1.44 34.29 -21.10
N ILE A 558 -1.76 33.38 -22.04
CA ILE A 558 -2.00 31.96 -21.81
C ILE A 558 -0.97 31.21 -22.63
N ASP A 559 -0.17 30.38 -21.96
CA ASP A 559 0.71 29.42 -22.62
C ASP A 559 0.11 28.01 -22.54
N GLY A 560 0.06 27.28 -23.66
CA GLY A 560 -0.52 25.94 -23.70
C GLY A 560 0.27 24.89 -22.92
N THR A 561 1.57 25.12 -22.67
CA THR A 561 2.46 24.21 -21.93
C THR A 561 2.70 24.67 -20.50
N LEU A 562 2.70 25.98 -20.26
CA LEU A 562 2.92 26.61 -18.96
C LEU A 562 1.73 27.51 -18.59
N PRO A 563 0.50 26.97 -18.47
CA PRO A 563 -0.70 27.78 -18.23
C PRO A 563 -0.69 28.51 -16.89
N TRP A 564 0.21 28.14 -15.97
CA TRP A 564 0.47 28.86 -14.72
C TRP A 564 1.13 30.23 -14.95
N ALA A 565 1.88 30.44 -16.04
CA ALA A 565 2.62 31.68 -16.24
C ALA A 565 1.67 32.84 -16.54
N MET A 566 1.40 33.64 -15.52
CA MET A 566 0.53 34.83 -15.53
C MET A 566 1.41 36.07 -15.70
N LEU A 567 1.56 36.55 -16.94
CA LEU A 567 2.36 37.72 -17.28
C LEU A 567 1.61 38.63 -18.26
N PRO A 568 1.79 39.97 -18.17
CA PRO A 568 1.11 40.93 -19.03
C PRO A 568 1.35 40.67 -20.52
N SER A 569 0.29 40.68 -21.33
CA SER A 569 0.36 40.51 -22.79
C SER A 569 -0.36 41.62 -23.58
N ALA A 570 -1.23 42.40 -22.93
CA ALA A 570 -1.90 43.55 -23.53
C ALA A 570 -2.19 44.66 -22.50
N THR A 571 -2.29 45.90 -22.98
CA THR A 571 -2.48 47.10 -22.14
C THR A 571 -3.45 48.15 -22.70
N SER A 572 -4.12 47.89 -23.83
CA SER A 572 -4.93 48.91 -24.50
C SER A 572 -6.26 49.15 -23.79
N GLY A 573 -6.42 50.32 -23.17
CA GLY A 573 -7.67 50.76 -22.52
C GLY A 573 -7.81 50.40 -21.05
N GLY A 574 -6.73 49.97 -20.37
CA GLY A 574 -6.72 49.71 -18.93
C GLY A 574 -6.65 50.97 -18.07
N SER A 575 -7.00 50.82 -16.78
CA SER A 575 -6.94 51.86 -15.74
C SER A 575 -6.77 51.24 -14.36
N GLU A 576 -6.66 52.06 -13.32
CA GLU A 576 -6.64 51.68 -11.89
C GLU A 576 -7.90 50.93 -11.42
N SER A 577 -8.97 50.90 -12.23
CA SER A 577 -10.27 50.30 -11.87
C SER A 577 -10.82 49.31 -12.89
N THR A 578 -10.09 49.06 -13.98
CA THR A 578 -10.53 48.16 -15.07
C THR A 578 -9.51 47.07 -15.36
N TYR A 579 -10.01 45.94 -15.86
CA TYR A 579 -9.23 44.74 -16.19
C TYR A 579 -8.39 44.23 -15.01
N TYR A 580 -7.09 44.49 -14.99
CA TYR A 580 -6.20 44.04 -13.91
C TYR A 580 -5.98 45.10 -12.83
N SER A 581 -6.36 46.36 -13.07
CA SER A 581 -6.20 47.47 -12.13
C SER A 581 -4.78 47.79 -11.68
N ASP A 582 -3.78 47.11 -12.26
CA ASP A 582 -2.37 47.26 -11.92
C ASP A 582 -1.57 47.64 -13.19
N HIS A 583 -0.44 48.32 -12.99
CA HIS A 583 0.37 48.84 -14.08
C HIS A 583 1.41 47.80 -14.57
N VAL A 584 2.10 48.07 -15.67
CA VAL A 584 3.32 47.37 -16.07
C VAL A 584 4.35 48.36 -16.59
N TYR A 585 5.60 48.20 -16.17
CA TYR A 585 6.74 48.89 -16.78
C TYR A 585 7.46 47.94 -17.72
N ALA A 586 7.61 48.33 -18.98
CA ALA A 586 8.16 47.46 -20.01
C ALA A 586 8.88 48.26 -21.10
N SER A 587 9.81 47.57 -21.78
CA SER A 587 10.64 48.13 -22.85
C SER A 587 10.66 47.18 -24.05
N SER A 588 10.84 47.75 -25.25
CA SER A 588 10.94 47.01 -26.51
C SER A 588 12.34 46.45 -26.79
N ARG A 589 13.37 46.82 -26.02
CA ARG A 589 14.77 46.49 -26.34
C ARG A 589 15.59 46.14 -25.11
N GLY A 590 16.33 45.03 -25.19
CA GLY A 590 17.32 44.63 -24.21
C GLY A 590 16.91 43.45 -23.35
N TRP A 591 17.89 42.92 -22.61
CA TRP A 591 17.70 41.92 -21.57
C TRP A 591 17.32 42.60 -20.25
N PHE A 592 16.31 42.05 -19.59
CA PHE A 592 15.82 42.56 -18.32
C PHE A 592 15.45 41.44 -17.35
N VAL A 593 15.48 41.81 -16.07
CA VAL A 593 14.96 41.03 -14.95
C VAL A 593 13.57 41.53 -14.56
N GLY A 594 12.84 40.74 -13.76
CA GLY A 594 11.50 41.09 -13.29
C GLY A 594 11.49 41.55 -11.83
N CYS A 595 10.66 42.56 -11.52
CA CYS A 595 10.23 42.91 -10.17
C CYS A 595 8.70 42.94 -10.06
N ARG A 596 8.17 42.74 -8.86
CA ARG A 596 6.72 42.77 -8.58
C ARG A 596 6.31 43.71 -7.46
N GLY A 597 5.03 44.08 -7.44
CA GLY A 597 4.32 44.69 -6.32
C GLY A 597 4.49 46.22 -6.15
N GLY A 598 5.54 46.81 -6.71
CA GLY A 598 5.80 48.25 -6.58
C GLY A 598 6.42 48.68 -5.24
N ALA A 599 7.09 49.83 -5.27
CA ALA A 599 7.64 50.50 -4.08
C ALA A 599 6.70 51.58 -3.52
N TRP A 600 7.10 52.15 -2.38
CA TRP A 600 6.33 53.01 -1.49
C TRP A 600 5.72 54.30 -2.05
N SER A 601 6.00 54.67 -3.30
CA SER A 601 5.58 55.94 -3.91
C SER A 601 4.86 55.78 -5.26
N HIS A 602 4.40 54.57 -5.62
CA HIS A 602 3.75 54.33 -6.92
C HIS A 602 2.22 54.51 -6.92
N GLY A 603 1.61 54.68 -5.76
CA GLY A 603 0.18 54.85 -5.56
C GLY A 603 -0.63 53.78 -6.28
N SER A 604 -1.58 54.22 -7.09
CA SER A 604 -2.53 53.38 -7.82
C SER A 604 -1.91 52.35 -8.77
N PHE A 605 -0.62 52.45 -9.11
CA PHE A 605 0.03 51.47 -9.99
C PHE A 605 0.30 50.12 -9.29
N CYS A 606 0.39 50.12 -7.96
CA CYS A 606 0.72 48.96 -7.14
C CYS A 606 -0.35 47.88 -7.14
N GLY A 607 0.04 46.66 -6.80
CA GLY A 607 -0.90 45.56 -6.61
C GLY A 607 -0.28 44.20 -6.87
N MET A 608 -1.11 43.16 -6.77
CA MET A 608 -0.75 41.76 -6.96
C MET A 608 -0.16 41.47 -8.36
N PHE A 609 -0.56 42.22 -9.38
CA PHE A 609 -0.17 42.01 -10.78
C PHE A 609 0.78 43.09 -11.30
N PHE A 610 1.17 44.09 -10.47
CA PHE A 610 2.10 45.12 -10.89
C PHE A 610 3.47 44.52 -11.20
N ALA A 611 3.88 44.58 -12.46
CA ALA A 611 5.13 44.05 -12.94
C ALA A 611 6.07 45.14 -13.49
N HIS A 612 7.33 45.11 -13.08
CA HIS A 612 8.39 45.90 -13.70
C HIS A 612 9.33 44.95 -14.46
N LEU A 613 9.22 44.99 -15.78
CA LEU A 613 9.79 44.03 -16.73
C LEU A 613 10.83 44.67 -17.67
N CYS A 614 11.33 45.85 -17.29
CA CYS A 614 12.40 46.58 -17.97
C CYS A 614 13.51 47.04 -17.01
N LEU A 615 13.72 46.30 -15.91
CA LEU A 615 14.80 46.55 -14.97
C LEU A 615 16.07 45.83 -15.45
N SER A 616 17.20 46.54 -15.56
CA SER A 616 18.49 45.93 -15.90
C SER A 616 18.96 45.00 -14.78
N SER A 617 19.70 43.95 -15.12
CA SER A 617 20.27 43.00 -14.14
C SER A 617 21.26 43.65 -13.16
N PHE A 618 21.78 44.83 -13.51
CA PHE A 618 22.70 45.62 -12.69
C PHE A 618 22.02 46.71 -11.86
N ASP A 619 20.71 46.94 -12.05
CA ASP A 619 20.02 48.02 -11.36
C ASP A 619 19.85 47.71 -9.87
N THR A 620 20.05 48.74 -9.05
CA THR A 620 19.81 48.71 -7.61
C THR A 620 19.21 50.05 -7.19
N SER A 621 18.37 50.04 -6.16
CA SER A 621 17.77 51.25 -5.59
C SER A 621 17.35 50.98 -4.15
N SER A 622 17.15 52.05 -3.39
CA SER A 622 16.57 51.98 -2.04
C SER A 622 15.15 51.40 -2.08
N GLY A 623 14.44 51.53 -3.21
CA GLY A 623 13.10 50.99 -3.43
C GLY A 623 13.06 49.57 -3.98
N ILE A 624 14.21 48.90 -4.13
CA ILE A 624 14.32 47.55 -4.71
C ILE A 624 14.86 46.59 -3.65
N GLY A 625 14.00 45.67 -3.23
CA GLY A 625 14.25 44.59 -2.27
C GLY A 625 13.93 43.22 -2.86
N SER A 626 13.73 42.23 -2.00
CA SER A 626 13.11 40.96 -2.35
C SER A 626 12.55 40.27 -1.10
N ARG A 627 12.08 39.05 -1.26
CA ARG A 627 11.49 38.19 -0.23
C ARG A 627 12.13 36.81 -0.30
N LEU A 628 12.40 36.20 0.85
CA LEU A 628 12.95 34.85 0.90
C LEU A 628 11.93 33.83 0.41
N LEU A 629 12.45 32.80 -0.25
CA LEU A 629 11.73 31.61 -0.66
C LEU A 629 12.51 30.39 -0.16
N TYR A 630 11.78 29.39 0.34
CA TYR A 630 12.33 28.10 0.70
C TYR A 630 11.48 26.98 0.10
N LYS A 631 12.13 26.12 -0.69
CA LYS A 631 11.51 24.92 -1.28
C LYS A 631 12.14 23.69 -0.61
N PRO A 632 11.41 22.98 0.26
CA PRO A 632 11.90 21.74 0.85
C PRO A 632 12.22 20.71 -0.23
N SER A 633 13.28 19.92 -0.01
CA SER A 633 13.71 18.83 -0.89
C SER A 633 12.76 17.65 -0.87
#